data_AF-A0A2S9YC94-F1
#
_entry.id   AF-A0A2S9YC94-F1
#
_cell.length_a   1.000
_cell.length_b   1.000
_cell.length_c   1.000
_cell.angle_alpha   90.00
_cell.angle_beta   90.00
_cell.angle_gamma   90.00
#
_symmetry.space_group_name_H-M   'P 1'
#
loop_
_entity.id
_entity.type
_entity.pdbx_description
1 polymer ?
#
loop_
_entity_poly.entity_id
_entity_poly.type
_entity_poly.pdbx_seq_one_letter_code
_entity_poly.pdbx_strand_id
1 'polypeptide(L)'
;MTPSLWLCATLAFAPPSFTVTAVDERPTRVANAELTAEIEQLQQLIVEAPRERTHRFALVRALIDAGELDQALAAAEAWREIDAYNLVVVRLIGDIQTELGDAKQALRTYSAVTELLSEDPEAQRALATVLKAQGDLDNALARLQVATQLRPEDQRLSFELADVELRRGNYAQAAARFEAIVADEGASEQLRHPAKQRLAQVYAGFRRDANTDAQRREWTAKIDALALEGGSQNDIKVYLTWDTDRTDVDLWVINPKGEKVFYSHRQGAFGGTLYGDVTTGYGPESFTAKTAKAGTYAVEVNYYGSGGAMKEARGELLVVVNEGREDEQQHTFPYVLPKVGDSVRVAKIEVK
;
A
#
# COMPACT_ATOMS: atom_id res chain seq x y z
N MET A 1 -1.67 -30.43 -62.81
CA MET A 1 -1.80 -30.59 -61.35
C MET A 1 -0.71 -29.76 -60.69
N THR A 2 -1.05 -28.58 -60.20
CA THR A 2 -0.18 -27.69 -59.41
C THR A 2 -0.93 -27.41 -58.12
N PRO A 3 -0.39 -27.71 -56.92
CA PRO A 3 -1.10 -27.42 -55.70
C PRO A 3 -0.92 -25.94 -55.37
N SER A 4 -2.05 -25.24 -55.23
CA SER A 4 -2.10 -23.87 -54.73
C SER A 4 -1.81 -23.88 -53.23
N LEU A 5 -0.64 -23.37 -52.84
CA LEU A 5 -0.30 -23.08 -51.46
C LEU A 5 -1.11 -21.85 -51.00
N TRP A 6 -2.12 -22.09 -50.18
CA TRP A 6 -2.77 -21.03 -49.41
C TRP A 6 -1.85 -20.61 -48.28
N LEU A 7 -1.22 -19.45 -48.42
CA LEU A 7 -0.52 -18.78 -47.34
C LEU A 7 -1.58 -18.20 -46.40
N CYS A 8 -1.91 -18.90 -45.31
CA CYS A 8 -2.63 -18.29 -44.19
C CYS A 8 -1.70 -17.25 -43.56
N ALA A 9 -1.87 -15.99 -43.93
CA ALA A 9 -1.33 -14.87 -43.17
C ALA A 9 -2.06 -14.84 -41.82
N THR A 10 -1.46 -15.43 -40.80
CA THR A 10 -1.80 -15.14 -39.41
C THR A 10 -1.51 -13.66 -39.19
N LEU A 11 -2.56 -12.83 -39.19
CA LEU A 11 -2.51 -11.47 -38.66
C LEU A 11 -2.07 -11.59 -37.19
N ALA A 12 -0.78 -11.43 -36.95
CA ALA A 12 -0.27 -11.23 -35.61
C ALA A 12 -0.85 -9.90 -35.13
N PHE A 13 -1.86 -9.96 -34.26
CA PHE A 13 -2.29 -8.79 -33.51
C PHE A 13 -1.06 -8.25 -32.79
N ALA A 14 -0.69 -7.00 -33.04
CA ALA A 14 0.34 -6.35 -32.26
C ALA A 14 -0.09 -6.40 -30.78
N PRO A 15 0.81 -6.76 -29.85
CA PRO A 15 0.47 -6.73 -28.43
C PRO A 15 0.03 -5.32 -28.03
N PRO A 16 -0.96 -5.20 -27.11
CA PRO A 16 -1.44 -3.90 -26.66
C PRO A 16 -0.27 -3.09 -26.08
N SER A 17 -0.29 -1.78 -26.32
CA SER A 17 0.70 -0.88 -25.71
C SER A 17 0.10 -0.15 -24.52
N PHE A 18 0.91 0.04 -23.47
CA PHE A 18 0.48 0.62 -22.20
C PHE A 18 1.19 1.93 -21.92
N THR A 19 0.46 2.89 -21.34
CA THR A 19 1.05 4.09 -20.74
C THR A 19 0.45 4.27 -19.34
N VAL A 20 1.28 4.19 -18.31
CA VAL A 20 0.87 4.36 -16.92
C VAL A 20 1.29 5.74 -16.43
N THR A 21 0.35 6.53 -15.93
CA THR A 21 0.58 7.91 -15.47
C THR A 21 0.12 8.07 -14.02
N ALA A 22 0.97 8.64 -13.17
CA ALA A 22 0.60 9.03 -11.82
C ALA A 22 -0.40 10.19 -11.86
N VAL A 23 -1.42 10.14 -11.02
CA VAL A 23 -2.35 11.25 -10.77
C VAL A 23 -2.57 11.38 -9.26
N ASP A 24 -2.93 12.58 -8.79
CA ASP A 24 -3.38 12.82 -7.41
C ASP A 24 -4.67 13.65 -7.50
N GLU A 25 -5.72 13.01 -8.02
CA GLU A 25 -7.04 13.64 -8.14
C GLU A 25 -7.89 13.23 -6.93
N ARG A 26 -8.09 14.16 -6.01
CA ARG A 26 -8.95 13.98 -4.83
C ARG A 26 -10.30 14.68 -5.03
N PRO A 27 -11.42 14.08 -4.60
CA PRO A 27 -12.70 14.80 -4.55
C PRO A 27 -12.57 16.05 -3.67
N THR A 28 -13.13 17.17 -4.09
CA THR A 28 -13.17 18.40 -3.29
C THR A 28 -13.89 18.15 -1.97
N ARG A 29 -13.17 18.24 -0.84
CA ARG A 29 -13.75 18.20 0.50
C ARG A 29 -14.55 19.47 0.75
N VAL A 30 -15.84 19.33 1.01
CA VAL A 30 -16.64 20.38 1.62
C VAL A 30 -16.58 20.17 3.12
N ALA A 31 -16.13 21.17 3.88
CA ALA A 31 -16.20 21.13 5.34
C ALA A 31 -17.67 20.98 5.76
N ASN A 32 -18.00 19.85 6.39
CA ASN A 32 -19.34 19.59 6.90
C ASN A 32 -19.53 20.37 8.21
N ALA A 33 -20.66 21.09 8.35
CA ALA A 33 -21.00 21.86 9.54
C ALA A 33 -20.99 21.02 10.84
N GLU A 34 -21.23 19.72 10.73
CA GLU A 34 -21.15 18.76 11.85
C GLU A 34 -19.73 18.66 12.42
N LEU A 35 -18.70 18.73 11.58
CA LEU A 35 -17.30 18.59 12.00
C LEU A 35 -16.82 19.82 12.77
N THR A 36 -17.28 21.01 12.38
CA THR A 36 -17.00 22.25 13.10
C THR A 36 -17.61 22.20 14.52
N ALA A 37 -18.85 21.74 14.65
CA ALA A 37 -19.50 21.59 15.94
C ALA A 37 -18.80 20.54 16.84
N GLU A 38 -18.34 19.43 16.25
CA GLU A 38 -17.56 18.41 16.97
C GLU A 38 -16.24 18.97 17.52
N ILE A 39 -15.50 19.74 16.71
CA ILE A 39 -14.24 20.37 17.14
C ILE A 39 -14.48 21.30 18.33
N GLU A 40 -15.50 22.16 18.27
CA GLU A 40 -15.86 23.07 19.37
C GLU A 40 -16.21 22.30 20.66
N GLN A 41 -16.99 21.22 20.55
CA GLN A 41 -17.34 20.37 21.69
C GLN A 41 -16.10 19.71 22.31
N LEU A 42 -15.21 19.16 21.48
CA LEU A 42 -13.98 18.51 21.94
C LEU A 42 -13.04 19.50 22.64
N GLN A 43 -12.95 20.74 22.14
CA GLN A 43 -12.19 21.80 22.79
C GLN A 43 -12.74 22.11 24.19
N GLN A 44 -14.06 22.18 24.37
CA GLN A 44 -14.68 22.36 25.69
C GLN A 44 -14.39 21.19 26.64
N LEU A 45 -14.53 19.96 26.16
CA LEU A 45 -14.24 18.76 26.97
C LEU A 45 -12.77 18.69 27.43
N ILE A 46 -11.83 19.22 26.64
CA ILE A 46 -10.42 19.31 27.03
C ILE A 46 -10.20 20.41 28.08
N VAL A 47 -10.97 21.50 28.06
CA VAL A 47 -10.92 22.51 29.13
C VAL A 47 -11.40 21.90 30.46
N GLU A 48 -12.47 21.10 30.42
CA GLU A 48 -13.03 20.42 31.61
C GLU A 48 -12.14 19.29 32.13
N ALA A 49 -11.53 18.52 31.23
CA ALA A 49 -10.64 17.40 31.54
C ALA A 49 -9.30 17.51 30.78
N PRO A 50 -8.36 18.39 31.20
CA PRO A 50 -7.15 18.70 30.44
C PRO A 50 -6.18 17.56 30.19
N ARG A 51 -6.25 16.49 30.99
CA ARG A 51 -5.38 15.30 30.88
C ARG A 51 -6.06 14.13 30.19
N GLU A 52 -7.34 14.25 29.81
CA GLU A 52 -8.07 13.16 29.18
C GLU A 52 -7.54 12.94 27.76
N ARG A 53 -6.89 11.78 27.57
CA ARG A 53 -6.21 11.43 26.31
C ARG A 53 -7.21 11.25 25.18
N THR A 54 -8.38 10.68 25.49
CA THR A 54 -9.41 10.35 24.49
C THR A 54 -9.90 11.60 23.78
N HIS A 55 -10.18 12.68 24.52
CA HIS A 55 -10.65 13.94 23.94
C HIS A 55 -9.56 14.63 23.12
N ARG A 56 -8.30 14.62 23.58
CA ARG A 56 -7.17 15.21 22.83
C ARG A 56 -6.91 14.47 21.53
N PHE A 57 -6.89 13.14 21.59
CA PHE A 57 -6.78 12.30 20.40
C PHE A 57 -7.91 12.59 19.42
N ALA A 58 -9.16 12.64 19.90
CA ALA A 58 -10.32 12.96 19.07
C ALA A 58 -10.23 14.37 18.46
N LEU A 59 -9.79 15.37 19.21
CA LEU A 59 -9.63 16.75 18.72
C LEU A 59 -8.60 16.82 17.59
N VAL A 60 -7.41 16.26 17.78
CA VAL A 60 -6.37 16.24 16.75
C VAL A 60 -6.89 15.57 15.49
N ARG A 61 -7.62 14.45 15.62
CA ARG A 61 -8.25 13.76 14.49
C ARG A 61 -9.32 14.60 13.80
N ALA A 62 -10.22 15.24 14.54
CA ALA A 62 -11.26 16.08 13.96
C ALA A 62 -10.68 17.27 13.17
N LEU A 63 -9.58 17.85 13.66
CA LEU A 63 -8.86 18.93 12.96
C LEU A 63 -8.18 18.44 11.66
N ILE A 64 -7.56 17.26 11.67
CA ILE A 64 -7.02 16.63 10.44
C ILE A 64 -8.16 16.33 9.46
N ASP A 65 -9.27 15.81 9.95
CA ASP A 65 -10.46 15.50 9.17
C ASP A 65 -11.09 16.76 8.54
N ALA A 66 -10.87 17.93 9.14
CA ALA A 66 -11.30 19.23 8.65
C ALA A 66 -10.31 19.84 7.65
N GLY A 67 -9.11 19.27 7.52
CA GLY A 67 -8.00 19.86 6.75
C GLY A 67 -7.31 21.02 7.47
N GLU A 68 -7.62 21.25 8.75
CA GLU A 68 -7.05 22.31 9.59
C GLU A 68 -5.71 21.84 10.19
N LEU A 69 -4.75 21.50 9.33
CA LEU A 69 -3.50 20.81 9.70
C LEU A 69 -2.63 21.62 10.68
N ASP A 70 -2.57 22.94 10.54
CA ASP A 70 -1.84 23.80 11.48
C ASP A 70 -2.44 23.75 12.90
N GLN A 71 -3.78 23.76 12.99
CA GLN A 71 -4.47 23.64 14.26
C GLN A 71 -4.31 22.24 14.85
N ALA A 72 -4.35 21.21 14.00
CA ALA A 72 -4.10 19.83 14.42
C ALA A 72 -2.69 19.67 15.00
N LEU A 73 -1.68 20.26 14.37
CA LEU A 73 -0.30 20.23 14.85
C LEU A 73 -0.19 20.88 16.23
N ALA A 74 -0.74 22.08 16.38
CA ALA A 74 -0.74 22.80 17.66
C ALA A 74 -1.46 22.01 18.77
N ALA A 75 -2.61 21.38 18.47
CA ALA A 75 -3.34 20.55 19.41
C ALA A 75 -2.56 19.28 19.80
N ALA A 76 -1.85 18.67 18.86
CA ALA A 76 -1.02 17.49 19.08
C ALA A 76 0.23 17.83 19.91
N GLU A 77 0.89 18.95 19.63
CA GLU A 77 2.01 19.45 20.43
C GLU A 77 1.56 19.76 21.87
N ALA A 78 0.40 20.41 22.05
CA ALA A 78 -0.17 20.65 23.38
C ALA A 78 -0.52 19.33 24.12
N TRP A 79 -0.87 18.26 23.40
CA TRP A 79 -1.04 16.94 24.01
C TRP A 79 0.32 16.32 24.38
N ARG A 80 1.34 16.44 23.53
CA ARG A 80 2.69 15.95 23.80
C ARG A 80 3.31 16.60 25.05
N GLU A 81 3.03 17.87 25.32
CA GLU A 81 3.47 18.53 26.57
C GLU A 81 2.95 17.85 27.85
N ILE A 82 1.83 17.12 27.76
CA ILE A 82 1.23 16.40 28.89
C ILE A 82 1.70 14.94 28.93
N ASP A 83 1.92 14.34 27.76
CA ASP A 83 2.19 12.92 27.57
C ASP A 83 3.35 12.69 26.60
N ALA A 84 4.52 13.22 26.95
CA ALA A 84 5.67 13.39 26.05
C ALA A 84 6.20 12.11 25.41
N TYR A 85 5.97 10.95 26.05
CA TYR A 85 6.45 9.63 25.61
C TYR A 85 5.38 8.80 24.92
N ASN A 86 4.17 9.33 24.73
CA ASN A 86 3.12 8.58 24.08
C ASN A 86 3.38 8.51 22.56
N LEU A 87 3.70 7.30 22.09
CA LEU A 87 4.00 7.07 20.68
C LEU A 87 2.84 7.46 19.76
N VAL A 88 1.58 7.41 20.23
CA VAL A 88 0.41 7.83 19.43
C VAL A 88 0.48 9.32 19.08
N VAL A 89 0.72 10.20 20.05
CA VAL A 89 0.78 11.65 19.77
C VAL A 89 2.00 12.03 18.93
N VAL A 90 3.13 11.35 19.16
CA VAL A 90 4.35 11.56 18.38
C VAL A 90 4.13 11.17 16.92
N ARG A 91 3.50 10.02 16.68
CA ARG A 91 3.12 9.59 15.33
C ARG A 91 2.22 10.64 14.68
N LEU A 92 1.16 11.07 15.37
CA LEU A 92 0.27 12.12 14.86
C LEU A 92 1.02 13.41 14.48
N ILE A 93 1.95 13.89 15.31
CA ILE A 93 2.76 15.07 15.01
C ILE A 93 3.59 14.84 13.74
N GLY A 94 4.29 13.72 13.64
CA GLY A 94 5.10 13.41 12.47
C GLY A 94 4.27 13.21 11.19
N ASP A 95 3.08 12.64 11.33
CA ASP A 95 2.11 12.47 10.25
C ASP A 95 1.60 13.83 9.74
N ILE A 96 1.16 14.71 10.64
CA ILE A 96 0.73 16.08 10.30
C ILE A 96 1.88 16.88 9.67
N GLN A 97 3.10 16.77 10.20
CA GLN A 97 4.29 17.44 9.64
C GLN A 97 4.59 16.96 8.22
N THR A 98 4.39 15.66 7.95
CA THR A 98 4.55 15.11 6.60
C THR A 98 3.51 15.67 5.64
N GLU A 99 2.24 15.77 6.08
CA GLU A 99 1.14 16.30 5.27
C GLU A 99 1.29 17.80 4.98
N LEU A 100 1.85 18.55 5.94
CA LEU A 100 2.28 19.95 5.76
C LEU A 100 3.50 20.10 4.83
N GLY A 101 4.08 19.01 4.35
CA GLY A 101 5.28 19.01 3.50
C GLY A 101 6.60 19.19 4.24
N ASP A 102 6.60 19.19 5.58
CA ASP A 102 7.80 19.27 6.41
C ASP A 102 8.30 17.87 6.83
N ALA A 103 8.67 17.08 5.82
CA ALA A 103 9.22 15.73 5.99
C ALA A 103 10.48 15.71 6.88
N LYS A 104 11.23 16.82 6.94
CA LYS A 104 12.43 16.94 7.78
C LYS A 104 12.07 17.05 9.26
N GLN A 105 11.04 17.82 9.62
CA GLN A 105 10.52 17.84 10.99
C GLN A 105 9.98 16.48 11.39
N ALA A 106 9.18 15.86 10.51
CA ALA A 106 8.61 14.54 10.79
C ALA A 106 9.71 13.55 11.18
N LEU A 107 10.77 13.44 10.38
CA LEU A 107 11.89 12.56 10.67
C LEU A 107 12.53 12.85 12.03
N ARG A 108 12.73 14.13 12.40
CA ARG A 108 13.27 14.49 13.73
C ARG A 108 12.34 14.07 14.86
N THR A 109 11.04 14.29 14.70
CA THR A 109 10.01 13.90 15.69
C THR A 109 10.04 12.40 15.95
N TYR A 110 10.05 11.57 14.91
CA TYR A 110 10.16 10.12 15.04
C TYR A 110 11.51 9.66 15.60
N SER A 111 12.61 10.24 15.12
CA SER A 111 13.95 9.87 15.57
C SER A 111 14.12 10.06 17.08
N ALA A 112 13.68 11.21 17.60
CA ALA A 112 13.74 11.52 19.02
C ALA A 112 13.01 10.47 19.89
N VAL A 113 11.93 9.88 19.38
CA VAL A 113 11.18 8.86 20.14
C VAL A 113 11.84 7.51 20.07
N THR A 114 12.47 7.13 18.95
CA THR A 114 13.26 5.90 18.90
C THR A 114 14.52 5.97 19.76
N GLU A 115 15.03 7.15 20.08
CA GLU A 115 16.12 7.31 21.06
C GLU A 115 15.63 7.03 22.50
N LEU A 116 14.39 7.43 22.81
CA LEU A 116 13.79 7.23 24.13
C LEU A 116 13.21 5.82 24.32
N LEU A 117 12.69 5.23 23.23
CA LEU A 117 12.05 3.92 23.18
C LEU A 117 12.86 2.98 22.27
N SER A 118 14.17 2.90 22.47
CA SER A 118 15.06 2.14 21.59
C SER A 118 14.75 0.64 21.55
N GLU A 119 14.17 0.10 22.61
CA GLU A 119 13.78 -1.32 22.73
C GLU A 119 12.28 -1.56 22.45
N ASP A 120 11.54 -0.55 21.98
CA ASP A 120 10.15 -0.73 21.55
C ASP A 120 10.09 -1.05 20.04
N PRO A 121 9.66 -2.26 19.64
CA PRO A 121 9.56 -2.63 18.23
C PRO A 121 8.56 -1.76 17.45
N GLU A 122 7.50 -1.24 18.08
CA GLU A 122 6.55 -0.36 17.38
C GLU A 122 7.15 1.01 17.08
N ALA A 123 7.95 1.58 17.99
CA ALA A 123 8.68 2.81 17.75
C ALA A 123 9.69 2.65 16.60
N GLN A 124 10.48 1.57 16.60
CA GLN A 124 11.44 1.28 15.52
C GLN A 124 10.74 1.15 14.17
N ARG A 125 9.63 0.40 14.12
CA ARG A 125 8.82 0.21 12.92
C ARG A 125 8.20 1.52 12.42
N ALA A 126 7.68 2.36 13.32
CA ALA A 126 7.08 3.64 12.93
C ALA A 126 8.11 4.56 12.23
N LEU A 127 9.34 4.64 12.77
CA LEU A 127 10.43 5.37 12.11
C LEU A 127 10.81 4.74 10.76
N ALA A 128 10.87 3.41 10.68
CA ALA A 128 11.15 2.71 9.42
C ALA A 128 10.13 3.04 8.32
N THR A 129 8.85 3.15 8.68
CA THR A 129 7.77 3.51 7.75
C THR A 129 8.02 4.88 7.12
N VAL A 130 8.41 5.86 7.93
CA VAL A 130 8.68 7.23 7.47
C VAL A 130 9.93 7.28 6.58
N LEU A 131 10.99 6.60 7.00
CA LEU A 131 12.22 6.47 6.20
C LEU A 131 11.94 5.80 4.85
N LYS A 132 11.11 4.75 4.84
CA LYS A 132 10.66 4.04 3.64
C LYS A 132 9.93 4.97 2.67
N ALA A 133 9.03 5.82 3.19
CA ALA A 133 8.29 6.81 2.42
C ALA A 133 9.19 7.93 1.85
N GLN A 134 10.26 8.29 2.56
CA GLN A 134 11.28 9.24 2.10
C GLN A 134 12.27 8.62 1.11
N GLY A 135 12.19 7.32 0.86
CA GLY A 135 13.14 6.58 0.02
C GLY A 135 14.46 6.25 0.70
N ASP A 136 14.61 6.54 2.01
CA ASP A 136 15.78 6.17 2.80
C ASP A 136 15.68 4.70 3.23
N LEU A 137 15.88 3.81 2.26
CA LEU A 137 15.69 2.36 2.44
C LEU A 137 16.75 1.75 3.36
N ASP A 138 17.97 2.31 3.37
CA ASP A 138 19.07 1.82 4.21
C ASP A 138 18.75 1.99 5.69
N ASN A 139 18.30 3.18 6.09
CA ASN A 139 17.92 3.40 7.47
C ASN A 139 16.62 2.68 7.81
N ALA A 140 15.63 2.61 6.90
CA ALA A 140 14.41 1.83 7.12
C ALA A 140 14.73 0.36 7.41
N LEU A 141 15.65 -0.23 6.64
CA LEU A 141 16.11 -1.60 6.80
C LEU A 141 16.72 -1.83 8.18
N ALA A 142 17.62 -0.95 8.62
CA ALA A 142 18.27 -1.05 9.92
C ALA A 142 17.25 -1.02 11.08
N ARG A 143 16.24 -0.14 11.00
CA ARG A 143 15.19 -0.03 12.01
C ARG A 143 14.30 -1.26 12.06
N LEU A 144 13.91 -1.80 10.91
CA LEU A 144 13.12 -3.04 10.85
C LEU A 144 13.90 -4.25 11.32
N GLN A 145 15.21 -4.34 11.05
CA GLN A 145 16.06 -5.40 11.58
C GLN A 145 16.06 -5.40 13.11
N VAL A 146 16.16 -4.23 13.75
CA VAL A 146 16.04 -4.12 15.22
C VAL A 146 14.64 -4.53 15.67
N ALA A 147 13.58 -4.05 15.01
CA ALA A 147 12.20 -4.40 15.36
C ALA A 147 11.95 -5.92 15.30
N THR A 148 12.42 -6.60 14.25
CA THR A 148 12.32 -8.07 14.11
C THR A 148 13.16 -8.82 15.14
N GLN A 149 14.29 -8.27 15.60
CA GLN A 149 15.07 -8.87 16.69
C GLN A 149 14.36 -8.76 18.04
N LEU A 150 13.70 -7.62 18.29
CA LEU A 150 12.94 -7.38 19.52
C LEU A 150 11.66 -8.23 19.58
N ARG A 151 11.05 -8.53 18.43
CA ARG A 151 9.82 -9.32 18.32
C ARG A 151 9.85 -10.29 17.12
N PRO A 152 10.60 -11.40 17.21
CA PRO A 152 10.83 -12.31 16.10
C PRO A 152 9.58 -13.09 15.65
N GLU A 153 8.59 -13.23 16.52
CA GLU A 153 7.31 -13.89 16.25
C GLU A 153 6.32 -13.03 15.46
N ASP A 154 6.56 -11.71 15.38
CA ASP A 154 5.68 -10.77 14.66
C ASP A 154 6.01 -10.80 13.16
N GLN A 155 5.36 -11.73 12.45
CA GLN A 155 5.56 -11.97 11.02
C GLN A 155 5.30 -10.73 10.15
N ARG A 156 4.49 -9.80 10.61
CA ARG A 156 4.25 -8.52 9.94
C ARG A 156 5.52 -7.66 9.88
N LEU A 157 6.34 -7.65 10.93
CA LEU A 157 7.66 -7.01 10.89
C LEU A 157 8.57 -7.73 9.89
N SER A 158 8.50 -9.06 9.82
CA SER A 158 9.24 -9.84 8.82
C SER A 158 8.79 -9.54 7.38
N PHE A 159 7.50 -9.30 7.16
CA PHE A 159 6.94 -8.89 5.88
C PHE A 159 7.42 -7.49 5.49
N GLU A 160 7.29 -6.50 6.38
CA GLU A 160 7.75 -5.14 6.13
C GLU A 160 9.26 -5.09 5.85
N LEU A 161 10.04 -5.90 6.56
CA LEU A 161 11.47 -6.05 6.30
C LEU A 161 11.74 -6.64 4.91
N ALA A 162 11.00 -7.67 4.50
CA ALA A 162 11.11 -8.26 3.16
C ALA A 162 10.72 -7.26 2.05
N ASP A 163 9.72 -6.42 2.28
CA ASP A 163 9.29 -5.37 1.35
C ASP A 163 10.37 -4.28 1.19
N VAL A 164 11.05 -3.87 2.28
CA VAL A 164 12.18 -2.95 2.19
C VAL A 164 13.38 -3.58 1.48
N GLU A 165 13.70 -4.84 1.76
CA GLU A 165 14.76 -5.58 1.05
C GLU A 165 14.45 -5.65 -0.46
N LEU A 166 13.20 -5.92 -0.82
CA LEU A 166 12.73 -5.93 -2.21
C LEU A 166 12.97 -4.58 -2.90
N ARG A 167 12.53 -3.48 -2.27
CA ARG A 167 12.69 -2.11 -2.81
C ARG A 167 14.16 -1.69 -2.94
N ARG A 168 15.03 -2.25 -2.09
CA ARG A 168 16.49 -2.04 -2.12
C ARG A 168 17.21 -2.89 -3.18
N GLY A 169 16.52 -3.83 -3.81
CA GLY A 169 17.11 -4.78 -4.77
C GLY A 169 17.78 -6.00 -4.13
N ASN A 170 17.58 -6.20 -2.82
CA ASN A 170 18.06 -7.36 -2.07
C ASN A 170 17.13 -8.57 -2.25
N TYR A 171 16.92 -8.96 -3.52
CA TYR A 171 15.89 -9.91 -3.95
C TYR A 171 16.00 -11.28 -3.27
N ALA A 172 17.21 -11.80 -3.05
CA ALA A 172 17.40 -13.10 -2.41
C ALA A 172 16.96 -13.09 -0.94
N GLN A 173 17.25 -12.01 -0.21
CA GLN A 173 16.82 -11.86 1.18
C GLN A 173 15.30 -11.66 1.26
N ALA A 174 14.74 -10.86 0.36
CA ALA A 174 13.29 -10.67 0.26
C ALA A 174 12.57 -12.00 -0.03
N ALA A 175 13.03 -12.78 -1.02
CA ALA A 175 12.46 -14.08 -1.37
C ALA A 175 12.44 -15.02 -0.16
N ALA A 176 13.58 -15.19 0.53
CA ALA A 176 13.67 -16.10 1.67
C ALA A 176 12.69 -15.74 2.80
N ARG A 177 12.49 -14.44 3.04
CA ARG A 177 11.53 -13.96 4.06
C ARG A 177 10.08 -14.17 3.64
N PHE A 178 9.73 -13.87 2.38
CA PHE A 178 8.39 -14.14 1.88
C PHE A 178 8.10 -15.65 1.84
N GLU A 179 9.06 -16.49 1.43
CA GLU A 179 8.95 -17.95 1.48
C GLU A 179 8.65 -18.45 2.90
N ALA A 180 9.35 -17.92 3.91
CA ALA A 180 9.10 -18.26 5.31
C ALA A 180 7.67 -17.89 5.75
N ILE A 181 7.16 -16.71 5.37
CA ILE A 181 5.77 -16.30 5.67
C ILE A 181 4.77 -17.22 4.96
N VAL A 182 5.00 -17.55 3.68
CA VAL A 182 4.11 -18.40 2.89
C VAL A 182 4.07 -19.84 3.43
N ALA A 183 5.20 -20.34 3.93
CA ALA A 183 5.32 -21.68 4.49
C ALA A 183 4.80 -21.79 5.94
N ASP A 184 4.60 -20.69 6.64
CA ASP A 184 4.13 -20.70 8.02
C ASP A 184 2.60 -20.93 8.08
N GLU A 185 2.21 -22.09 8.61
CA GLU A 185 0.80 -22.46 8.79
C GLU A 185 0.06 -21.55 9.79
N GLY A 186 0.79 -20.98 10.75
CA GLY A 186 0.29 -20.01 11.73
C GLY A 186 0.14 -18.58 11.19
N ALA A 187 0.69 -18.29 10.00
CA ALA A 187 0.49 -17.00 9.36
C ALA A 187 -0.98 -16.80 8.97
N SER A 188 -1.49 -15.59 9.21
CA SER A 188 -2.82 -15.23 8.72
C SER A 188 -2.84 -15.24 7.20
N GLU A 189 -3.98 -15.61 6.62
CA GLU A 189 -4.11 -15.58 5.15
C GLU A 189 -3.99 -14.14 4.61
N GLN A 190 -4.32 -13.15 5.44
CA GLN A 190 -4.11 -11.72 5.21
C GLN A 190 -2.62 -11.37 5.02
N LEU A 191 -1.70 -12.13 5.61
CA LEU A 191 -0.26 -11.93 5.43
C LEU A 191 0.33 -12.88 4.37
N ARG A 192 -0.22 -14.09 4.22
CA ARG A 192 0.24 -15.05 3.19
C ARG A 192 -0.10 -14.62 1.78
N HIS A 193 -1.31 -14.11 1.51
CA HIS A 193 -1.67 -13.62 0.18
C HIS A 193 -0.73 -12.55 -0.37
N PRO A 194 -0.45 -11.44 0.34
CA PRO A 194 0.47 -10.42 -0.18
C PRO A 194 1.90 -10.97 -0.27
N ALA A 195 2.32 -11.86 0.64
CA ALA A 195 3.64 -12.49 0.57
C ALA A 195 3.79 -13.37 -0.68
N LYS A 196 2.79 -14.18 -1.05
CA LYS A 196 2.79 -14.97 -2.31
C LYS A 196 2.95 -14.05 -3.52
N GLN A 197 2.25 -12.91 -3.54
CA GLN A 197 2.31 -11.97 -4.66
C GLN A 197 3.68 -11.29 -4.77
N ARG A 198 4.24 -10.78 -3.66
CA ARG A 198 5.59 -10.21 -3.63
C ARG A 198 6.65 -11.26 -4.00
N LEU A 199 6.51 -12.49 -3.52
CA LEU A 199 7.40 -13.60 -3.88
C LEU A 199 7.34 -13.92 -5.38
N ALA A 200 6.15 -13.91 -5.98
CA ALA A 200 5.99 -14.10 -7.41
C ALA A 200 6.67 -13.01 -8.23
N GLN A 201 6.59 -11.74 -7.79
CA GLN A 201 7.32 -10.63 -8.43
C GLN A 201 8.84 -10.87 -8.39
N VAL A 202 9.36 -11.33 -7.25
CA VAL A 202 10.79 -11.66 -7.11
C VAL A 202 11.18 -12.82 -8.03
N TYR A 203 10.40 -13.90 -8.05
CA TYR A 203 10.65 -15.04 -8.93
C TYR A 203 10.53 -14.67 -10.42
N ALA A 204 9.62 -13.77 -10.79
CA ALA A 204 9.51 -13.27 -12.16
C ALA A 204 10.80 -12.52 -12.57
N GLY A 205 11.37 -11.73 -11.66
CA GLY A 205 12.70 -11.13 -11.82
C GLY A 205 13.79 -12.17 -12.05
N PHE A 206 13.90 -13.18 -11.18
CA PHE A 206 14.88 -14.26 -11.35
C PHE A 206 14.70 -15.06 -12.63
N ARG A 207 13.45 -15.27 -13.06
CA ARG A 207 13.13 -15.90 -14.35
C ARG A 207 13.60 -15.06 -15.52
N ARG A 208 13.42 -13.73 -15.48
CA ARG A 208 13.88 -12.82 -16.52
C ARG A 208 15.42 -12.83 -16.62
N ASP A 209 16.09 -12.86 -15.48
CA ASP A 209 17.56 -12.83 -15.40
C ASP A 209 18.20 -14.21 -15.61
N ALA A 210 17.39 -15.26 -15.81
CA ALA A 210 17.87 -16.63 -16.00
C ALA A 210 18.55 -16.83 -17.36
N ASN A 211 19.74 -17.42 -17.34
CA ASN A 211 20.57 -17.63 -18.54
C ASN A 211 20.18 -18.87 -19.36
N THR A 212 19.37 -19.78 -18.81
CA THR A 212 19.01 -21.05 -19.45
C THR A 212 17.51 -21.31 -19.41
N ASP A 213 16.99 -22.07 -20.38
CA ASP A 213 15.59 -22.50 -20.39
C ASP A 213 15.24 -23.38 -19.19
N ALA A 214 16.20 -24.16 -18.68
CA ALA A 214 16.00 -24.97 -17.49
C ALA A 214 15.70 -24.10 -16.26
N GLN A 215 16.51 -23.06 -16.03
CA GLN A 215 16.29 -22.10 -14.94
C GLN A 215 14.97 -21.33 -15.13
N ARG A 216 14.66 -20.89 -16.36
CA ARG A 216 13.38 -20.23 -16.64
C ARG A 216 12.18 -21.11 -16.30
N ARG A 217 12.24 -22.40 -16.64
CA ARG A 217 11.20 -23.37 -16.30
C ARG A 217 11.09 -23.62 -14.80
N GLU A 218 12.22 -23.67 -14.10
CA GLU A 218 12.23 -23.80 -12.63
C GLU A 218 11.51 -22.63 -11.96
N TRP A 219 11.87 -21.39 -12.31
CA TRP A 219 11.21 -20.22 -11.74
C TRP A 219 9.73 -20.12 -12.13
N THR A 220 9.38 -20.53 -13.36
CA THR A 220 7.98 -20.62 -13.78
C THR A 220 7.20 -21.61 -12.90
N ALA A 221 7.75 -22.81 -12.66
CA ALA A 221 7.12 -23.79 -11.80
C ALA A 221 6.96 -23.30 -10.35
N LYS A 222 7.94 -22.53 -9.83
CA LYS A 222 7.82 -21.91 -8.50
C LYS A 222 6.72 -20.85 -8.45
N ILE A 223 6.58 -20.01 -9.48
CA ILE A 223 5.48 -19.02 -9.56
C ILE A 223 4.13 -19.75 -9.63
N ASP A 224 4.01 -20.79 -10.46
CA ASP A 224 2.77 -21.55 -10.60
C ASP A 224 2.37 -22.25 -9.29
N ALA A 225 3.35 -22.74 -8.52
CA ALA A 225 3.14 -23.37 -7.22
C ALA A 225 2.58 -22.41 -6.15
N LEU A 226 2.75 -21.10 -6.31
CA LEU A 226 2.16 -20.10 -5.41
C LEU A 226 0.64 -19.99 -5.57
N ALA A 227 0.07 -20.56 -6.65
CA ALA A 227 -1.36 -20.60 -6.93
C ALA A 227 -2.03 -19.21 -6.79
N LEU A 228 -1.42 -18.20 -7.42
CA LEU A 228 -1.87 -16.81 -7.32
C LEU A 228 -3.29 -16.63 -7.84
N GLU A 229 -4.14 -15.99 -7.02
CA GLU A 229 -5.47 -15.57 -7.46
C GLU A 229 -5.36 -14.55 -8.61
N GLY A 230 -6.12 -14.81 -9.68
CA GLY A 230 -6.04 -14.05 -10.92
C GLY A 230 -4.88 -14.45 -11.85
N GLY A 231 -4.08 -15.46 -11.48
CA GLY A 231 -2.97 -15.99 -12.30
C GLY A 231 -1.72 -15.11 -12.29
N SER A 232 -0.68 -15.59 -12.97
CA SER A 232 0.68 -15.01 -13.01
C SER A 232 1.06 -14.37 -14.35
N GLN A 233 0.11 -14.29 -15.28
CA GLN A 233 0.29 -13.65 -16.59
C GLN A 233 -0.94 -12.84 -16.95
N ASN A 234 -0.81 -11.51 -16.92
CA ASN A 234 -1.91 -10.57 -17.08
C ASN A 234 -1.46 -9.35 -17.89
N ASP A 235 -2.39 -8.75 -18.65
CA ASP A 235 -2.12 -7.49 -19.34
C ASP A 235 -2.03 -6.33 -18.33
N ILE A 236 -2.92 -6.33 -17.32
CA ILE A 236 -2.87 -5.40 -16.19
C ILE A 236 -3.03 -6.20 -14.90
N LYS A 237 -2.15 -5.94 -13.94
CA LYS A 237 -2.32 -6.31 -12.54
C LYS A 237 -2.12 -5.06 -11.68
N VAL A 238 -3.01 -4.87 -10.72
CA VAL A 238 -2.90 -3.78 -9.74
C VAL A 238 -2.90 -4.40 -8.36
N TYR A 239 -1.96 -3.96 -7.54
CA TYR A 239 -1.82 -4.36 -6.16
C TYR A 239 -1.94 -3.14 -5.27
N LEU A 240 -2.88 -3.19 -4.34
CA LEU A 240 -2.98 -2.23 -3.27
C LEU A 240 -2.39 -2.83 -2.00
N THR A 241 -1.39 -2.16 -1.43
CA THR A 241 -0.85 -2.47 -0.10
C THR A 241 -1.01 -1.27 0.78
N TRP A 242 -1.19 -1.49 2.08
CA TRP A 242 -1.11 -0.42 3.09
C TRP A 242 -0.36 -0.91 4.31
N ASP A 243 0.33 0.01 4.97
CA ASP A 243 1.14 -0.26 6.17
C ASP A 243 0.44 0.18 7.46
N THR A 244 -0.81 0.63 7.36
CA THR A 244 -1.59 1.09 8.49
C THR A 244 -2.36 -0.08 9.11
N ASP A 245 -2.06 -0.41 10.37
CA ASP A 245 -2.72 -1.53 11.07
C ASP A 245 -4.22 -1.23 11.28
N ARG A 246 -5.06 -2.26 11.10
CA ARG A 246 -6.54 -2.21 11.25
C ARG A 246 -7.24 -1.14 10.40
N THR A 247 -6.76 -0.83 9.20
CA THR A 247 -7.50 -0.03 8.22
C THR A 247 -8.04 -0.89 7.10
N ASP A 248 -9.16 -0.46 6.54
CA ASP A 248 -9.84 -1.06 5.41
C ASP A 248 -9.69 -0.11 4.22
N VAL A 249 -8.83 -0.49 3.28
CA VAL A 249 -8.52 0.32 2.10
C VAL A 249 -8.92 -0.46 0.86
N ASP A 250 -9.90 0.09 0.14
CA ASP A 250 -10.43 -0.49 -1.06
C ASP A 250 -9.66 -0.02 -2.30
N LEU A 251 -9.48 -0.94 -3.21
CA LEU A 251 -9.02 -0.75 -4.57
C LEU A 251 -10.22 -0.66 -5.51
N TRP A 252 -10.35 0.47 -6.17
CA TRP A 252 -11.34 0.68 -7.22
C TRP A 252 -10.64 0.80 -8.56
N VAL A 253 -11.06 -0.04 -9.52
CA VAL A 253 -10.59 0.08 -10.90
C VAL A 253 -11.79 0.40 -11.79
N ILE A 254 -11.75 1.58 -12.41
CA ILE A 254 -12.77 2.04 -13.35
C ILE A 254 -12.25 1.79 -14.75
N ASN A 255 -12.97 1.00 -15.53
CA ASN A 255 -12.58 0.64 -16.88
C ASN A 255 -13.00 1.69 -17.91
N PRO A 256 -12.58 1.56 -19.19
CA PRO A 256 -12.90 2.52 -20.26
C PRO A 256 -14.39 2.74 -20.54
N LYS A 257 -15.28 1.85 -20.08
CA LYS A 257 -16.74 2.02 -20.19
C LYS A 257 -17.35 2.72 -18.99
N GLY A 258 -16.54 3.13 -18.02
CA GLY A 258 -16.99 3.74 -16.78
C GLY A 258 -17.52 2.73 -15.75
N GLU A 259 -17.38 1.44 -16.02
CA GLU A 259 -17.75 0.40 -15.05
C GLU A 259 -16.65 0.32 -13.97
N LYS A 260 -17.08 0.41 -12.71
CA LYS A 260 -16.23 0.30 -11.54
C LYS A 260 -16.20 -1.14 -11.04
N VAL A 261 -15.00 -1.69 -10.88
CA VAL A 261 -14.72 -2.98 -10.26
C VAL A 261 -14.16 -2.72 -8.87
N PHE A 262 -14.81 -3.28 -7.85
CA PHE A 262 -14.50 -3.08 -6.42
C PHE A 262 -15.09 -4.23 -5.59
N TYR A 263 -14.90 -4.27 -4.27
CA TYR A 263 -15.22 -5.43 -3.43
C TYR A 263 -16.66 -5.97 -3.57
N SER A 264 -17.67 -5.12 -3.81
CA SER A 264 -19.07 -5.55 -3.99
C SER A 264 -19.44 -5.85 -5.46
N HIS A 265 -18.58 -5.47 -6.40
CA HIS A 265 -18.71 -5.73 -7.83
C HIS A 265 -17.37 -6.24 -8.39
N ARG A 266 -17.00 -7.45 -7.94
CA ARG A 266 -15.64 -7.99 -8.14
C ARG A 266 -15.35 -8.44 -9.57
N GLN A 267 -16.36 -8.71 -10.40
CA GLN A 267 -16.15 -9.15 -11.77
C GLN A 267 -16.83 -8.17 -12.72
N GLY A 268 -16.04 -7.32 -13.37
CA GLY A 268 -16.54 -6.37 -14.35
C GLY A 268 -16.88 -7.07 -15.66
N ALA A 269 -18.00 -6.68 -16.27
CA ALA A 269 -18.43 -7.15 -17.60
C ALA A 269 -17.41 -6.81 -18.70
N PHE A 270 -16.51 -5.85 -18.46
CA PHE A 270 -15.43 -5.49 -19.37
C PHE A 270 -14.14 -6.34 -19.24
N GLY A 271 -14.14 -7.38 -18.40
CA GLY A 271 -13.09 -8.42 -18.37
C GLY A 271 -12.01 -8.27 -17.30
N GLY A 272 -12.26 -7.47 -16.25
CA GLY A 272 -11.38 -7.34 -15.08
C GLY A 272 -12.01 -7.95 -13.83
N THR A 273 -11.18 -8.56 -12.98
CA THR A 273 -11.63 -9.22 -11.75
C THR A 273 -10.81 -8.72 -10.55
N LEU A 274 -11.49 -8.36 -9.46
CA LEU A 274 -10.89 -8.11 -8.15
C LEU A 274 -10.80 -9.43 -7.37
N TYR A 275 -9.61 -9.69 -6.82
CA TYR A 275 -9.26 -10.85 -6.00
C TYR A 275 -8.72 -10.37 -4.66
N GLY A 276 -9.14 -11.04 -3.58
CA GLY A 276 -8.92 -10.61 -2.21
C GLY A 276 -9.88 -9.48 -1.80
N ASP A 277 -10.52 -9.65 -0.65
CA ASP A 277 -11.24 -8.60 0.08
C ASP A 277 -10.83 -8.81 1.54
N VAL A 278 -9.90 -7.96 1.99
CA VAL A 278 -9.26 -8.07 3.30
C VAL A 278 -9.70 -6.87 4.12
N THR A 279 -10.78 -7.07 4.89
CA THR A 279 -11.41 -6.02 5.71
C THR A 279 -10.64 -5.66 6.98
N THR A 280 -9.51 -6.32 7.27
CA THR A 280 -8.57 -6.00 8.36
C THR A 280 -7.15 -6.44 7.98
N GLY A 281 -6.13 -5.56 8.05
CA GLY A 281 -4.71 -5.94 7.82
C GLY A 281 -4.07 -5.32 6.56
N TYR A 282 -2.88 -5.77 6.13
CA TYR A 282 -1.95 -5.13 5.17
C TYR A 282 -2.32 -5.23 3.68
N GLY A 283 -3.61 -5.34 3.36
CA GLY A 283 -4.05 -5.81 2.05
C GLY A 283 -3.56 -7.24 1.76
N PRO A 284 -3.75 -7.77 0.55
CA PRO A 284 -3.96 -7.03 -0.68
C PRO A 284 -5.41 -7.06 -1.13
N GLU A 285 -5.87 -5.92 -1.63
CA GLU A 285 -6.81 -5.94 -2.73
C GLU A 285 -6.01 -5.97 -4.03
N SER A 286 -6.34 -6.93 -4.90
CA SER A 286 -5.64 -7.04 -6.18
C SER A 286 -6.63 -7.12 -7.33
N PHE A 287 -6.40 -6.35 -8.38
CA PHE A 287 -7.19 -6.39 -9.60
C PHE A 287 -6.37 -7.04 -10.72
N THR A 288 -6.97 -7.94 -11.50
CA THR A 288 -6.39 -8.41 -12.77
C THR A 288 -7.28 -8.11 -13.95
N ALA A 289 -6.67 -7.74 -15.06
CA ALA A 289 -7.23 -7.89 -16.39
C ALA A 289 -6.29 -8.78 -17.20
N LYS A 290 -6.68 -10.05 -17.38
CA LYS A 290 -5.88 -11.02 -18.16
C LYS A 290 -5.75 -10.62 -19.63
N THR A 291 -6.79 -9.99 -20.18
CA THR A 291 -6.78 -9.41 -21.52
C THR A 291 -7.42 -8.04 -21.44
N ALA A 292 -6.59 -6.99 -21.43
CA ALA A 292 -7.06 -5.62 -21.30
C ALA A 292 -7.70 -5.15 -22.61
N LYS A 293 -8.78 -4.39 -22.51
CA LYS A 293 -9.47 -3.79 -23.66
C LYS A 293 -8.96 -2.37 -23.83
N ALA A 294 -8.89 -1.90 -25.09
CA ALA A 294 -8.40 -0.56 -25.38
C ALA A 294 -9.22 0.54 -24.67
N GLY A 295 -8.53 1.59 -24.24
CA GLY A 295 -9.08 2.75 -23.53
C GLY A 295 -8.33 3.06 -22.22
N THR A 296 -8.88 4.00 -21.45
CA THR A 296 -8.28 4.45 -20.19
C THR A 296 -8.92 3.75 -18.99
N TYR A 297 -8.09 3.09 -18.17
CA TYR A 297 -8.46 2.62 -16.85
C TYR A 297 -8.02 3.65 -15.82
N ALA A 298 -8.87 3.95 -14.84
CA ALA A 298 -8.53 4.75 -13.68
C ALA A 298 -8.42 3.84 -12.45
N VAL A 299 -7.34 4.03 -11.69
CA VAL A 299 -7.10 3.31 -10.44
C VAL A 299 -7.25 4.28 -9.28
N GLU A 300 -8.24 4.00 -8.45
CA GLU A 300 -8.62 4.78 -7.28
C GLU A 300 -8.39 3.94 -6.03
N VAL A 301 -7.91 4.60 -4.99
CA VAL A 301 -7.80 4.03 -3.65
C VAL A 301 -8.83 4.74 -2.79
N ASN A 302 -9.66 3.98 -2.09
CA ASN A 302 -10.69 4.50 -1.21
C ASN A 302 -10.47 3.97 0.21
N TYR A 303 -10.59 4.85 1.19
CA TYR A 303 -10.41 4.47 2.57
C TYR A 303 -11.77 4.19 3.20
N TYR A 304 -12.19 2.94 3.29
CA TYR A 304 -13.56 2.57 3.65
C TYR A 304 -13.81 2.54 5.18
N GLY A 305 -12.80 2.18 5.98
CA GLY A 305 -12.99 2.07 7.44
C GLY A 305 -11.70 2.00 8.28
N SER A 306 -11.77 2.47 9.52
CA SER A 306 -10.66 2.34 10.50
C SER A 306 -11.13 1.55 11.73
N GLY A 307 -10.47 0.44 12.05
CA GLY A 307 -10.64 -0.37 13.26
C GLY A 307 -9.61 -0.10 14.36
N GLY A 308 -8.78 0.94 14.22
CA GLY A 308 -7.69 1.27 15.15
C GLY A 308 -7.60 2.77 15.48
N ALA A 309 -6.64 3.12 16.34
CA ALA A 309 -6.34 4.52 16.71
C ALA A 309 -5.64 5.31 15.58
N MET A 310 -5.41 4.70 14.42
CA MET A 310 -4.89 5.35 13.23
C MET A 310 -6.04 5.48 12.23
N LYS A 311 -6.38 6.73 11.86
CA LYS A 311 -7.46 7.04 10.91
C LYS A 311 -6.92 7.61 9.59
N GLU A 312 -5.65 7.36 9.25
CA GLU A 312 -5.12 7.60 7.90
C GLU A 312 -4.72 6.26 7.31
N ALA A 313 -4.93 6.07 6.01
CA ALA A 313 -4.47 4.91 5.27
C ALA A 313 -3.28 5.32 4.40
N ARG A 314 -2.14 4.70 4.65
CA ARG A 314 -0.91 4.91 3.86
C ARG A 314 -0.49 3.62 3.21
N GLY A 315 0.03 3.74 2.00
CA GLY A 315 0.47 2.56 1.29
C GLY A 315 1.04 2.83 -0.07
N GLU A 316 1.19 1.76 -0.82
CA GLU A 316 1.67 1.79 -2.19
C GLU A 316 0.68 1.06 -3.09
N LEU A 317 0.39 1.70 -4.22
CA LEU A 317 -0.27 1.10 -5.35
C LEU A 317 0.81 0.67 -6.35
N LEU A 318 0.93 -0.64 -6.58
CA LEU A 318 1.78 -1.18 -7.64
C LEU A 318 0.92 -1.54 -8.85
N VAL A 319 1.19 -0.90 -9.97
CA VAL A 319 0.62 -1.24 -11.27
C VAL A 319 1.66 -2.00 -12.07
N VAL A 320 1.33 -3.24 -12.46
CA VAL A 320 2.12 -4.07 -13.36
C VAL A 320 1.38 -4.18 -14.69
N VAL A 321 2.03 -3.81 -15.78
CA VAL A 321 1.53 -4.06 -17.14
C VAL A 321 2.38 -5.12 -17.80
N ASN A 322 1.76 -5.98 -18.60
CA ASN A 322 2.38 -7.18 -19.17
C ASN A 322 2.99 -8.10 -18.09
N GLU A 323 2.29 -8.28 -16.96
CA GLU A 323 2.70 -9.17 -15.87
C GLU A 323 3.03 -10.56 -16.43
N GLY A 324 4.19 -11.06 -16.04
CA GLY A 324 4.68 -12.38 -16.41
C GLY A 324 5.18 -12.50 -17.85
N ARG A 325 5.28 -11.40 -18.62
CA ARG A 325 5.83 -11.37 -20.00
C ARG A 325 7.23 -10.77 -20.04
N GLU A 326 7.91 -10.85 -21.20
CA GLU A 326 9.28 -10.32 -21.36
C GLU A 326 9.34 -8.79 -21.24
N ASP A 327 8.27 -8.10 -21.62
CA ASP A 327 8.12 -6.65 -21.62
C ASP A 327 7.30 -6.13 -20.41
N GLU A 328 7.33 -6.87 -19.29
CA GLU A 328 6.71 -6.47 -18.04
C GLU A 328 7.25 -5.12 -17.56
N GLN A 329 6.35 -4.22 -17.17
CA GLN A 329 6.69 -2.94 -16.55
C GLN A 329 5.97 -2.80 -15.21
N GLN A 330 6.69 -2.30 -14.21
CA GLN A 330 6.20 -2.10 -12.86
C GLN A 330 6.25 -0.61 -12.50
N HIS A 331 5.14 -0.09 -11.98
CA HIS A 331 5.00 1.31 -11.56
C HIS A 331 4.44 1.37 -10.15
N THR A 332 5.22 1.93 -9.22
CA THR A 332 4.83 2.08 -7.82
C THR A 332 4.43 3.52 -7.53
N PHE A 333 3.26 3.70 -6.94
CA PHE A 333 2.71 5.00 -6.57
C PHE A 333 2.38 5.01 -5.08
N PRO A 334 3.07 5.82 -4.26
CA PRO A 334 2.67 5.99 -2.87
C PRO A 334 1.36 6.76 -2.80
N TYR A 335 0.52 6.44 -1.81
CA TYR A 335 -0.69 7.21 -1.50
C TYR A 335 -0.83 7.43 -0.01
N VAL A 336 -1.53 8.51 0.34
CA VAL A 336 -1.93 8.85 1.70
C VAL A 336 -3.38 9.29 1.66
N LEU A 337 -4.22 8.61 2.42
CA LEU A 337 -5.63 8.92 2.62
C LEU A 337 -5.83 9.33 4.07
N PRO A 338 -5.89 10.64 4.38
CA PRO A 338 -5.84 11.11 5.76
C PRO A 338 -7.09 10.77 6.58
N LYS A 339 -8.21 10.38 5.94
CA LYS A 339 -9.49 10.08 6.60
C LYS A 339 -10.30 8.98 5.94
N VAL A 340 -11.01 8.22 6.76
CA VAL A 340 -12.08 7.30 6.33
C VAL A 340 -13.14 8.06 5.51
N GLY A 341 -13.42 7.55 4.31
CA GLY A 341 -14.30 8.12 3.30
C GLY A 341 -13.56 8.90 2.22
N ASP A 342 -12.28 9.22 2.41
CA ASP A 342 -11.49 9.84 1.34
C ASP A 342 -11.25 8.82 0.21
N SER A 343 -11.20 9.34 -1.01
CA SER A 343 -10.63 8.63 -2.15
C SER A 343 -9.59 9.48 -2.85
N VAL A 344 -8.65 8.80 -3.49
CA VAL A 344 -7.67 9.43 -4.36
C VAL A 344 -7.55 8.59 -5.62
N ARG A 345 -7.63 9.22 -6.78
CA ARG A 345 -7.18 8.58 -8.01
C ARG A 345 -5.68 8.69 -8.06
N VAL A 346 -5.00 7.54 -8.09
CA VAL A 346 -3.55 7.41 -7.97
C VAL A 346 -2.89 7.17 -9.33
N ALA A 347 -3.57 6.45 -10.23
CA ALA A 347 -3.01 6.13 -11.54
C ALA A 347 -4.06 6.13 -12.66
N LYS A 348 -3.60 6.40 -13.88
CA LYS A 348 -4.31 6.15 -15.13
C LYS A 348 -3.48 5.19 -15.98
N ILE A 349 -4.13 4.19 -16.57
CA ILE A 349 -3.51 3.21 -17.47
C ILE A 349 -4.19 3.35 -18.84
N GLU A 350 -3.47 3.86 -19.83
CA GLU A 350 -3.92 3.89 -21.22
C GLU A 350 -3.54 2.59 -21.92
N VAL A 351 -4.52 1.92 -22.52
CA VAL A 351 -4.33 0.71 -23.35
C VAL A 351 -4.67 1.07 -24.79
N LYS A 352 -3.72 0.91 -25.71
CA LYS A 352 -3.88 1.20 -27.15
C LYS A 352 -3.80 -0.05 -28.00
#